data_AF-X1I700-F1
#
_entry.id   AF-X1I700-F1
#
_cell.length_a   1.000
_cell.length_b   1.000
_cell.length_c   1.000
_cell.angle_alpha   90.00
_cell.angle_beta   90.00
_cell.angle_gamma   90.00
#
_symmetry.space_group_name_H-M   'P 1'
#
loop_
_entity.id
_entity.type
_entity.pdbx_description
1 polymer ?
#
loop_
_entity_poly.entity_id
_entity_poly.type
_entity_poly.pdbx_seq_one_letter_code
_entity_poly.pdbx_strand_id
1 'polypeptide(L)'
;RCTVWHNGIKAIGHTLTPRRPSMMWNHAEPNPFIKFSGSLIGNTKNVLDGLKFAIEELNKSSLTKNEKPNVEIYQNSMLSWQTDRKFKFIITDPPYYDDVPFPELMEFFQVWHSKTVGDLLDIPSTPSTSEELSVSRNRSEDVFETRMLIAIKRLYSLLDDDGILVIFYVHKSIKGWKYVVEALRKTGFVVTSTISLMTESEANPISRGKSSIFHSLL
;
A
#
# COMPACT_ATOMS: atom_id res chain seq x y z
N ARG A 1 22.17 7.73 -9.48
CA ARG A 1 21.61 8.76 -8.56
C ARG A 1 20.11 8.77 -8.78
N CYS A 2 19.33 8.72 -7.70
CA CYS A 2 17.88 8.51 -7.79
C CYS A 2 17.05 9.77 -7.55
N THR A 3 17.66 10.86 -7.06
CA THR A 3 16.98 12.15 -6.84
C THR A 3 16.78 12.90 -8.16
N VAL A 4 15.76 13.75 -8.21
CA VAL A 4 15.46 14.61 -9.36
C VAL A 4 15.66 16.07 -8.96
N TRP A 5 16.02 16.93 -9.91
CA TRP A 5 16.03 18.38 -9.77
C TRP A 5 14.86 18.95 -10.57
N HIS A 6 13.94 19.62 -9.88
CA HIS A 6 12.82 20.30 -10.51
C HIS A 6 13.25 21.70 -10.97
N ASN A 7 13.50 21.84 -12.27
CA ASN A 7 13.90 23.11 -12.87
C ASN A 7 12.88 24.25 -12.66
N GLY A 8 11.58 23.94 -12.68
CA GLY A 8 10.51 24.95 -12.57
C GLY A 8 10.45 25.64 -11.20
N ILE A 9 10.54 24.86 -10.12
CA ILE A 9 10.49 25.36 -8.74
C ILE A 9 11.86 25.46 -8.07
N LYS A 10 12.93 25.09 -8.79
CA LYS A 10 14.32 25.07 -8.30
C LYS A 10 14.46 24.33 -6.97
N ALA A 11 13.91 23.12 -6.90
CA ALA A 11 13.89 22.30 -5.70
C ALA A 11 14.29 20.85 -5.99
N ILE A 12 14.71 20.14 -4.93
CA ILE A 12 14.92 18.70 -4.99
C ILE A 12 13.57 18.01 -5.13
N GLY A 13 13.49 17.14 -6.12
CA GLY A 13 12.35 16.32 -6.45
C GLY A 13 12.41 14.92 -5.87
N HIS A 14 11.34 14.19 -6.09
CA HIS A 14 11.12 12.86 -5.55
C HIS A 14 12.12 11.84 -6.10
N THR A 15 12.51 10.90 -5.23
CA THR A 15 13.46 9.82 -5.55
C THR A 15 12.78 8.59 -6.17
N LEU A 16 11.48 8.43 -5.92
CA LEU A 16 10.72 7.20 -6.21
C LEU A 16 9.48 7.45 -7.07
N THR A 17 9.40 8.58 -7.78
CA THR A 17 8.33 8.83 -8.75
C THR A 17 8.09 7.65 -9.69
N PRO A 18 9.11 6.99 -10.28
CA PRO A 18 8.89 5.84 -11.16
C PRO A 18 8.60 4.52 -10.42
N ARG A 19 8.23 4.55 -9.12
CA ARG A 19 7.97 3.38 -8.26
C ARG A 19 9.13 2.38 -8.20
N ARG A 20 10.35 2.83 -8.49
CA ARG A 20 11.59 2.05 -8.43
C ARG A 20 12.79 2.99 -8.33
N PRO A 21 13.92 2.58 -7.74
CA PRO A 21 15.17 3.34 -7.83
C PRO A 21 15.58 3.45 -9.30
N SER A 22 15.43 4.62 -9.90
CA SER A 22 15.79 4.86 -11.30
C SER A 22 16.98 5.82 -11.39
N MET A 23 17.88 5.60 -12.33
CA MET A 23 18.94 6.56 -12.61
C MET A 23 18.35 7.82 -13.23
N MET A 24 18.57 8.96 -12.57
CA MET A 24 18.12 10.27 -13.02
C MET A 24 19.31 11.11 -13.48
N TRP A 25 19.22 11.66 -14.67
CA TRP A 25 20.26 12.51 -15.26
C TRP A 25 20.23 13.93 -14.70
N ASN A 26 19.04 14.44 -14.41
CA ASN A 26 18.81 15.73 -13.75
C ASN A 26 18.70 15.55 -12.23
N HIS A 27 19.76 15.11 -11.56
CA HIS A 27 19.74 14.91 -10.11
C HIS A 27 20.33 16.11 -9.36
N ALA A 28 19.90 16.27 -8.10
CA ALA A 28 20.49 17.26 -7.20
C ALA A 28 21.64 16.64 -6.37
N GLU A 29 22.69 17.41 -6.13
CA GLU A 29 23.83 17.05 -5.27
C GLU A 29 24.02 18.05 -4.12
N PRO A 30 23.10 18.07 -3.15
CA PRO A 30 23.27 18.95 -2.02
C PRO A 30 24.36 18.46 -1.08
N ASN A 31 25.04 19.40 -0.44
CA ASN A 31 25.88 19.10 0.72
C ASN A 31 24.99 18.52 1.86
N PRO A 32 25.36 17.41 2.52
CA PRO A 32 24.51 16.78 3.55
C PRO A 32 24.24 17.70 4.76
N PHE A 33 25.07 18.72 4.98
CA PHE A 33 24.98 19.64 6.12
C PHE A 33 24.37 21.02 5.78
N ILE A 34 24.03 21.28 4.50
CA ILE A 34 23.41 22.55 4.13
C ILE A 34 21.97 22.63 4.66
N LYS A 35 21.56 23.81 5.13
CA LYS A 35 20.21 24.06 5.67
C LYS A 35 19.31 24.65 4.58
N PHE A 36 18.78 23.79 3.73
CA PHE A 36 17.85 24.15 2.65
C PHE A 36 16.78 23.04 2.49
N SER A 37 15.75 23.27 1.67
CA SER A 37 14.66 22.31 1.46
C SER A 37 15.16 20.96 0.95
N GLY A 38 14.78 19.86 1.63
CA GLY A 38 15.21 18.51 1.30
C GLY A 38 16.57 18.10 1.87
N SER A 39 17.18 18.91 2.74
CA SER A 39 18.42 18.52 3.43
C SER A 39 18.20 17.41 4.46
N LEU A 40 19.27 16.71 4.84
CA LEU A 40 19.22 15.62 5.82
C LEU A 40 18.62 16.10 7.15
N ILE A 41 19.10 17.23 7.68
CA ILE A 41 18.61 17.80 8.95
C ILE A 41 17.13 18.17 8.86
N GLY A 42 16.71 18.78 7.74
CA GLY A 42 15.31 19.15 7.51
C GLY A 42 14.40 17.93 7.42
N ASN A 43 14.81 16.91 6.65
CA ASN A 43 14.03 15.68 6.49
C ASN A 43 13.93 14.91 7.81
N THR A 44 15.02 14.79 8.58
CA THR A 44 14.98 14.15 9.91
C THR A 44 14.05 14.90 10.85
N LYS A 45 14.10 16.24 10.85
CA LYS A 45 13.17 17.05 11.65
C LYS A 45 11.71 16.81 11.25
N ASN A 46 11.41 16.81 9.94
CA ASN A 46 10.05 16.56 9.45
C ASN A 46 9.53 15.17 9.87
N VAL A 47 10.38 14.14 9.84
CA VAL A 47 10.01 12.80 10.34
C VAL A 47 9.72 12.83 11.84
N LEU A 48 10.59 13.46 12.64
CA LEU A 48 10.40 13.59 14.09
C LEU A 48 9.14 14.38 14.43
N ASP A 49 8.87 15.48 13.73
CA ASP A 49 7.69 16.31 13.96
C ASP A 49 6.41 15.54 13.58
N GLY A 50 6.42 14.76 12.50
CA GLY A 50 5.32 13.87 12.12
C GLY A 50 5.05 12.77 13.15
N LEU A 51 6.11 12.15 13.71
CA LEU A 51 5.98 11.15 14.77
C LEU A 51 5.43 11.76 16.06
N LYS A 52 5.94 12.94 16.46
CA LYS A 52 5.42 13.68 17.62
C LYS A 52 3.95 14.03 17.43
N PHE A 53 3.59 14.56 16.27
CA PHE A 53 2.20 14.86 15.94
C PHE A 53 1.32 13.61 16.07
N ALA A 54 1.73 12.47 15.50
CA ALA A 54 0.97 11.22 15.61
C ALA A 54 0.79 10.78 17.08
N ILE A 55 1.85 10.83 17.89
CA ILE A 55 1.78 10.50 19.32
C ILE A 55 0.87 11.46 20.07
N GLU A 56 0.96 12.76 19.80
CA GLU A 56 0.13 13.79 20.44
C GLU A 56 -1.34 13.61 20.08
N GLU A 57 -1.68 13.42 18.80
CA GLU A 57 -3.05 13.14 18.34
C GLU A 57 -3.64 11.88 18.99
N LEU A 58 -2.88 10.78 19.03
CA LEU A 58 -3.32 9.54 19.69
C LEU A 58 -3.56 9.73 21.20
N ASN A 59 -2.88 10.71 21.82
CA ASN A 59 -2.98 11.01 23.24
C ASN A 59 -3.91 12.19 23.57
N LYS A 60 -4.49 12.88 22.57
CA LYS A 60 -5.40 14.01 22.83
C LYS A 60 -6.62 13.60 23.66
N SER A 61 -6.96 14.48 24.60
CA SER A 61 -8.08 14.33 25.55
C SER A 61 -9.47 14.50 24.92
N SER A 62 -9.57 15.01 23.68
CA SER A 62 -10.81 15.02 22.90
C SER A 62 -11.31 13.61 22.52
N LEU A 63 -10.52 12.58 22.80
CA LEU A 63 -10.90 11.18 22.75
C LEU A 63 -10.98 10.67 24.20
N THR A 64 -12.15 10.72 24.84
CA THR A 64 -12.29 10.24 26.23
C THR A 64 -12.24 8.70 26.29
N LYS A 65 -11.94 8.09 27.44
CA LYS A 65 -11.87 6.60 27.58
C LYS A 65 -13.19 5.88 27.23
N ASN A 66 -14.31 6.61 27.24
CA ASN A 66 -15.64 6.13 26.84
C ASN A 66 -15.96 6.40 25.35
N GLU A 67 -15.16 7.22 24.66
CA GLU A 67 -15.32 7.62 23.24
C GLU A 67 -14.11 7.25 22.38
N LYS A 68 -13.02 6.74 22.98
CA LYS A 68 -11.88 6.19 22.26
C LYS A 68 -12.35 4.93 21.54
N PRO A 69 -12.32 4.88 20.20
CA PRO A 69 -12.50 3.61 19.52
C PRO A 69 -11.43 2.65 20.04
N ASN A 70 -11.83 1.41 20.36
CA ASN A 70 -10.86 0.36 20.64
C ASN A 70 -10.18 0.00 19.31
N VAL A 71 -9.02 0.61 19.06
CA VAL A 71 -8.21 0.38 17.86
C VAL A 71 -7.19 -0.69 18.18
N GLU A 72 -7.29 -1.81 17.49
CA GLU A 72 -6.32 -2.89 17.56
C GLU A 72 -5.57 -2.95 16.23
N ILE A 73 -4.24 -2.99 16.29
CA ILE A 73 -3.37 -3.01 15.12
C ILE A 73 -2.71 -4.38 15.06
N TYR A 74 -2.86 -5.05 13.93
CA TYR A 74 -2.29 -6.36 13.67
C TYR A 74 -1.38 -6.28 12.44
N GLN A 75 -0.13 -6.71 12.60
CA GLN A 75 0.82 -6.86 11.50
C GLN A 75 0.88 -8.32 11.07
N ASN A 76 -0.16 -8.78 10.39
CA ASN A 76 -0.29 -10.16 9.91
C ASN A 76 -0.76 -10.19 8.46
N SER A 77 -0.44 -11.29 7.76
CA SER A 77 -1.04 -11.59 6.47
C SER A 77 -2.48 -12.08 6.66
N MET A 78 -3.39 -11.60 5.83
CA MET A 78 -4.77 -12.11 5.82
C MET A 78 -4.83 -13.61 5.47
N LEU A 79 -3.83 -14.17 4.78
CA LEU A 79 -3.79 -15.58 4.42
C LEU A 79 -3.48 -16.49 5.63
N SER A 80 -2.79 -15.98 6.64
CA SER A 80 -2.37 -16.75 7.83
C SER A 80 -2.97 -16.26 9.14
N TRP A 81 -3.58 -15.07 9.17
CA TRP A 81 -4.14 -14.49 10.39
C TRP A 81 -5.24 -15.39 10.99
N GLN A 82 -5.02 -15.83 12.23
CA GLN A 82 -5.97 -16.66 12.98
C GLN A 82 -6.71 -15.81 14.02
N THR A 83 -8.03 -15.78 13.89
CA THR A 83 -8.94 -15.15 14.85
C THR A 83 -10.32 -15.77 14.72
N ASP A 84 -11.01 -15.91 15.85
CA ASP A 84 -12.41 -16.36 15.90
C ASP A 84 -13.40 -15.17 15.87
N ARG A 85 -12.87 -13.94 15.83
CA ARG A 85 -13.69 -12.72 15.81
C ARG A 85 -14.42 -12.59 14.48
N LYS A 86 -15.67 -12.14 14.56
CA LYS A 86 -16.48 -11.73 13.43
C LYS A 86 -16.59 -10.21 13.35
N PHE A 87 -16.76 -9.71 12.13
CA PHE A 87 -16.83 -8.29 11.83
C PHE A 87 -18.11 -7.97 11.08
N LYS A 88 -18.73 -6.84 11.43
CA LYS A 88 -19.87 -6.30 10.69
C LYS A 88 -19.47 -5.70 9.35
N PHE A 89 -18.30 -5.06 9.32
CA PHE A 89 -17.76 -4.39 8.15
C PHE A 89 -16.29 -4.76 7.98
N ILE A 90 -15.90 -5.09 6.76
CA ILE A 90 -14.51 -5.20 6.35
C ILE A 90 -14.33 -4.26 5.16
N ILE A 91 -13.35 -3.36 5.27
CA ILE A 91 -12.98 -2.43 4.21
C ILE A 91 -11.52 -2.72 3.85
N THR A 92 -11.23 -2.99 2.58
CA THR A 92 -9.89 -3.40 2.16
C THR A 92 -9.52 -2.90 0.77
N ASP A 93 -8.21 -2.83 0.53
CA ASP A 93 -7.58 -2.43 -0.73
C ASP A 93 -6.50 -3.47 -1.09
N PRO A 94 -6.87 -4.60 -1.73
CA PRO A 94 -5.96 -5.69 -1.99
C PRO A 94 -4.99 -5.36 -3.14
N PRO A 95 -3.81 -6.01 -3.22
CA PRO A 95 -2.85 -5.73 -4.30
C PRO A 95 -3.43 -5.90 -5.72
N TYR A 96 -3.11 -4.96 -6.60
CA TYR A 96 -3.66 -4.86 -7.96
C TYR A 96 -2.90 -5.69 -8.97
N TYR A 97 -3.07 -7.01 -8.92
CA TYR A 97 -2.58 -7.94 -9.95
C TYR A 97 -1.11 -7.72 -10.32
N ASP A 98 -0.81 -7.14 -11.48
CA ASP A 98 0.55 -6.87 -11.98
C ASP A 98 0.98 -5.39 -11.91
N ASP A 99 0.23 -4.51 -11.22
CA ASP A 99 0.54 -3.07 -11.15
C ASP A 99 1.82 -2.76 -10.36
N VAL A 100 2.00 -3.40 -9.20
CA VAL A 100 3.19 -3.22 -8.34
C VAL A 100 3.68 -4.56 -7.80
N PRO A 101 4.90 -4.99 -8.16
CA PRO A 101 5.54 -6.15 -7.54
C PRO A 101 6.17 -5.74 -6.20
N PHE A 102 5.37 -5.73 -5.13
CA PHE A 102 5.78 -5.20 -3.83
C PHE A 102 7.04 -5.85 -3.24
N PRO A 103 7.22 -7.19 -3.25
CA PRO A 103 8.42 -7.78 -2.68
C PRO A 103 9.69 -7.35 -3.40
N GLU A 104 9.70 -7.35 -4.73
CA GLU A 104 10.84 -6.93 -5.54
C GLU A 104 11.17 -5.45 -5.31
N LEU A 105 10.15 -4.61 -5.13
CA LEU A 105 10.36 -3.21 -4.73
C LEU A 105 10.89 -3.10 -3.30
N MET A 106 10.39 -3.94 -2.38
CA MET A 106 10.78 -3.95 -0.98
C MET A 106 12.20 -4.45 -0.77
N GLU A 107 12.77 -5.28 -1.63
CA GLU A 107 14.18 -5.69 -1.54
C GLU A 107 15.14 -4.49 -1.37
N PHE A 108 14.85 -3.37 -2.04
CA PHE A 108 15.63 -2.15 -1.90
C PHE A 108 15.50 -1.49 -0.51
N PHE A 109 14.29 -1.47 0.05
CA PHE A 109 14.01 -0.80 1.33
C PHE A 109 14.30 -1.70 2.54
N GLN A 110 14.09 -3.00 2.42
CA GLN A 110 14.19 -3.99 3.48
C GLN A 110 15.60 -4.02 4.08
N VAL A 111 16.64 -3.86 3.26
CA VAL A 111 18.03 -3.81 3.73
C VAL A 111 18.25 -2.65 4.71
N TRP A 112 17.69 -1.47 4.40
CA TRP A 112 17.80 -0.32 5.29
C TRP A 112 16.90 -0.47 6.52
N HIS A 113 15.71 -1.03 6.34
CA HIS A 113 14.77 -1.24 7.44
C HIS A 113 15.35 -2.23 8.48
N SER A 114 15.88 -3.35 8.01
CA SER A 114 16.55 -4.36 8.84
C SER A 114 17.79 -3.78 9.54
N LYS A 115 18.61 -2.96 8.85
CA LYS A 115 19.79 -2.33 9.48
C LYS A 115 19.49 -1.22 10.48
N THR A 116 18.31 -0.59 10.40
CA THR A 116 17.97 0.57 11.25
C THR A 116 17.17 0.15 12.48
N VAL A 117 16.19 -0.74 12.30
CA VAL A 117 15.27 -1.19 13.36
C VAL A 117 15.00 -2.70 13.33
N GLY A 118 15.74 -3.47 12.53
CA GLY A 118 15.51 -4.91 12.38
C GLY A 118 15.71 -5.68 13.68
N ASP A 119 16.73 -5.35 14.46
CA ASP A 119 16.97 -5.98 15.78
C ASP A 119 15.86 -5.66 16.80
N LEU A 120 15.12 -4.56 16.60
CA LEU A 120 14.03 -4.14 17.48
C LEU A 120 12.68 -4.76 17.08
N LEU A 121 12.48 -4.99 15.78
CA LEU A 121 11.20 -5.37 15.18
C LEU A 121 11.23 -6.72 14.47
N ASP A 122 12.29 -7.51 14.64
CA ASP A 122 12.54 -8.80 13.99
C ASP A 122 12.36 -8.77 12.45
N ILE A 123 12.79 -7.68 11.82
CA ILE A 123 12.60 -7.48 10.38
C ILE A 123 13.74 -8.17 9.62
N PRO A 124 13.43 -9.20 8.79
CA PRO A 124 14.44 -9.90 8.02
C PRO A 124 15.03 -8.96 6.96
N SER A 125 16.27 -9.25 6.54
CA SER A 125 16.99 -8.47 5.54
C SER A 125 16.43 -8.61 4.12
N THR A 126 15.62 -9.63 3.87
CA THR A 126 14.93 -9.90 2.61
C THR A 126 13.41 -10.00 2.82
N PRO A 127 12.58 -9.40 1.95
CA PRO A 127 11.13 -9.50 2.05
C PRO A 127 10.66 -10.93 1.80
N SER A 128 9.65 -11.38 2.56
CA SER A 128 9.01 -12.66 2.29
C SER A 128 8.06 -12.55 1.11
N THR A 129 8.06 -13.56 0.23
CA THR A 129 7.12 -13.69 -0.90
C THR A 129 6.07 -14.77 -0.67
N SER A 130 6.08 -15.42 0.51
CA SER A 130 5.26 -16.60 0.80
C SER A 130 3.76 -16.33 0.72
N GLU A 131 3.35 -15.10 1.04
CA GLU A 131 1.95 -14.69 1.12
C GLU A 131 1.62 -13.49 0.21
N GLU A 132 2.56 -13.09 -0.65
CA GLU A 132 2.38 -11.96 -1.57
C GLU A 132 1.24 -12.19 -2.57
N LEU A 133 0.48 -11.14 -2.86
CA LEU A 133 -0.70 -11.15 -3.72
C LEU A 133 -0.48 -10.40 -5.03
N SER A 134 0.73 -10.40 -5.59
CA SER A 134 1.04 -9.75 -6.87
C SER A 134 1.56 -10.75 -7.92
N VAL A 135 1.22 -10.49 -9.19
CA VAL A 135 1.86 -11.13 -10.34
C VAL A 135 3.19 -10.43 -10.62
N SER A 136 4.22 -11.21 -10.91
CA SER A 136 5.54 -10.70 -11.31
C SER A 136 6.23 -11.70 -12.24
N ARG A 137 7.45 -11.40 -12.66
CA ARG A 137 8.27 -12.34 -13.45
C ARG A 137 8.41 -13.71 -12.78
N ASN A 138 8.39 -13.76 -11.46
CA ASN A 138 8.61 -14.97 -10.67
C ASN A 138 7.30 -15.49 -10.01
N ARG A 139 6.16 -14.85 -10.24
CA ARG A 139 4.86 -15.21 -9.65
C ARG A 139 3.79 -15.24 -10.72
N SER A 140 3.26 -16.43 -10.99
CA SER A 140 2.27 -16.63 -12.02
C SER A 140 0.89 -16.11 -11.62
N GLU A 141 0.05 -15.97 -12.64
CA GLU A 141 -1.34 -15.55 -12.50
C GLU A 141 -2.17 -16.59 -11.72
N ASP A 142 -1.83 -17.87 -11.80
CA ASP A 142 -2.50 -18.94 -11.05
C ASP A 142 -2.25 -18.81 -9.53
N VAL A 143 -1.04 -18.38 -9.15
CA VAL A 143 -0.70 -18.09 -7.76
C VAL A 143 -1.53 -16.90 -7.26
N PHE A 144 -1.68 -15.86 -8.09
CA PHE A 144 -2.54 -14.72 -7.77
C PHE A 144 -4.01 -15.15 -7.62
N GLU A 145 -4.57 -15.89 -8.57
CA GLU A 145 -5.96 -16.36 -8.50
C GLU A 145 -6.20 -17.18 -7.23
N THR A 146 -5.29 -18.11 -6.94
CA THR A 146 -5.40 -19.00 -5.78
C THR A 146 -5.34 -18.21 -4.48
N ARG A 147 -4.34 -17.32 -4.32
CA ARG A 147 -4.18 -16.52 -3.11
C ARG A 147 -5.32 -15.53 -2.95
N MET A 148 -5.78 -14.89 -4.03
CA MET A 148 -6.92 -13.97 -3.99
C MET A 148 -8.18 -14.68 -3.54
N LEU A 149 -8.45 -15.89 -4.08
CA LEU A 149 -9.58 -16.70 -3.62
C LEU A 149 -9.47 -17.08 -2.14
N ILE A 150 -8.28 -17.47 -1.67
CA ILE A 150 -8.06 -17.78 -0.24
C ILE A 150 -8.30 -16.55 0.63
N ALA A 151 -7.76 -15.39 0.24
CA ALA A 151 -7.96 -14.13 0.95
C ALA A 151 -9.45 -13.77 1.05
N ILE A 152 -10.18 -13.78 -0.08
CA ILE A 152 -11.61 -13.46 -0.11
C ILE A 152 -12.43 -14.47 0.70
N LYS A 153 -12.12 -15.77 0.64
CA LYS A 153 -12.75 -16.78 1.50
C LYS A 153 -12.49 -16.51 2.98
N ARG A 154 -11.29 -16.06 3.33
CA ARG A 154 -10.97 -15.70 4.70
C ARG A 154 -11.78 -14.50 5.16
N LEU A 155 -11.84 -13.44 4.35
CA LEU A 155 -12.68 -12.26 4.64
C LEU A 155 -14.16 -12.65 4.82
N TYR A 156 -14.70 -13.50 3.95
CA TYR A 156 -16.05 -14.04 4.09
C TYR A 156 -16.25 -14.77 5.42
N SER A 157 -15.30 -15.64 5.79
CA SER A 157 -15.37 -16.37 7.07
C SER A 157 -15.23 -15.46 8.30
N LEU A 158 -14.68 -14.25 8.15
CA LEU A 158 -14.54 -13.27 9.21
C LEU A 158 -15.73 -12.30 9.29
N LEU A 159 -16.65 -12.30 8.33
CA LEU A 159 -17.85 -11.49 8.40
C LEU A 159 -18.95 -12.18 9.22
N ASP A 160 -19.79 -11.35 9.83
CA ASP A 160 -21.13 -11.77 10.27
C ASP A 160 -21.99 -12.20 9.06
N ASP A 161 -23.06 -12.96 9.30
CA ASP A 161 -23.94 -13.48 8.23
C ASP A 161 -24.58 -12.36 7.39
N ASP A 162 -24.78 -11.17 7.98
CA ASP A 162 -25.26 -9.95 7.34
C ASP A 162 -24.18 -8.84 7.26
N GLY A 163 -22.91 -9.25 7.33
CA GLY A 163 -21.75 -8.37 7.24
C GLY A 163 -21.50 -7.86 5.81
N ILE A 164 -20.83 -6.71 5.71
CA ILE A 164 -20.55 -6.04 4.45
C ILE A 164 -19.04 -6.00 4.19
N LEU A 165 -18.65 -6.46 3.00
CA LEU A 165 -17.31 -6.29 2.45
C LEU A 165 -17.29 -5.11 1.47
N VAL A 166 -16.40 -4.16 1.70
CA VAL A 166 -16.08 -3.08 0.76
C VAL A 166 -14.66 -3.31 0.26
N ILE A 167 -14.50 -3.45 -1.05
CA ILE A 167 -13.19 -3.61 -1.69
C ILE A 167 -12.96 -2.43 -2.60
N PHE A 168 -11.88 -1.70 -2.38
CA PHE A 168 -11.37 -0.76 -3.35
C PHE A 168 -10.43 -1.49 -4.31
N TYR A 169 -10.73 -1.49 -5.61
CA TYR A 169 -9.87 -2.13 -6.61
C TYR A 169 -9.79 -1.30 -7.89
N VAL A 170 -8.59 -1.22 -8.47
CA VAL A 170 -8.34 -0.51 -9.72
C VAL A 170 -7.42 -1.33 -10.60
N HIS A 171 -7.85 -1.63 -11.83
CA HIS A 171 -6.97 -2.26 -12.80
C HIS A 171 -7.28 -1.84 -14.23
N LYS A 172 -6.23 -1.70 -15.05
CA LYS A 172 -6.35 -1.26 -16.45
C LYS A 172 -6.92 -2.34 -17.36
N SER A 173 -6.68 -3.61 -17.01
CA SER A 173 -7.09 -4.77 -17.79
C SER A 173 -8.28 -5.49 -17.16
N ILE A 174 -9.18 -6.01 -18.02
CA ILE A 174 -10.30 -6.89 -17.62
C ILE A 174 -9.78 -8.13 -16.88
N LYS A 175 -8.58 -8.60 -17.23
CA LYS A 175 -7.97 -9.77 -16.60
C LYS A 175 -7.69 -9.55 -15.12
N GLY A 176 -7.18 -8.38 -14.72
CA GLY A 176 -6.97 -8.06 -13.30
C GLY A 176 -8.29 -8.07 -12.51
N TRP A 177 -9.35 -7.50 -13.10
CA TRP A 177 -10.70 -7.52 -12.51
C TRP A 177 -11.30 -8.92 -12.40
N LYS A 178 -11.09 -9.77 -13.41
CA LYS A 178 -11.66 -11.11 -13.50
C LYS A 178 -11.41 -11.91 -12.23
N TYR A 179 -10.18 -11.91 -11.71
CA TYR A 179 -9.81 -12.72 -10.56
C TYR A 179 -10.51 -12.29 -9.28
N VAL A 180 -10.69 -10.97 -9.07
CA VAL A 180 -11.41 -10.45 -7.90
C VAL A 180 -12.90 -10.82 -7.98
N VAL A 181 -13.54 -10.59 -9.14
CA VAL A 181 -14.95 -10.90 -9.35
C VAL A 181 -15.22 -12.40 -9.24
N GLU A 182 -14.36 -13.24 -9.83
CA GLU A 182 -14.48 -14.69 -9.69
C GLU A 182 -14.25 -15.15 -8.25
N ALA A 183 -13.31 -14.55 -7.50
CA ALA A 183 -13.10 -14.88 -6.10
C ALA A 183 -14.33 -14.55 -5.25
N LEU A 184 -14.96 -13.38 -5.46
CA LEU A 184 -16.21 -12.99 -4.80
C LEU A 184 -17.34 -13.98 -5.13
N ARG A 185 -17.54 -14.26 -6.42
CA ARG A 185 -18.57 -15.18 -6.91
C ARG A 185 -18.40 -16.60 -6.36
N LYS A 186 -17.19 -17.16 -6.42
CA LYS A 186 -16.88 -18.52 -5.93
C LYS A 186 -17.03 -18.65 -4.41
N THR A 187 -16.89 -17.54 -3.68
CA THR A 187 -17.00 -17.52 -2.20
C THR A 187 -18.44 -17.38 -1.73
N GLY A 188 -19.34 -16.86 -2.58
CA GLY A 188 -20.76 -16.68 -2.25
C GLY A 188 -21.14 -15.24 -1.92
N PHE A 189 -20.24 -14.27 -2.12
CA PHE A 189 -20.59 -12.86 -2.02
C PHE A 189 -21.60 -12.47 -3.10
N VAL A 190 -22.55 -11.62 -2.72
CA VAL A 190 -23.48 -10.96 -3.65
C VAL A 190 -23.07 -9.51 -3.76
N VAL A 191 -22.72 -9.06 -4.98
CA VAL A 191 -22.38 -7.66 -5.23
C VAL A 191 -23.67 -6.84 -5.21
N THR A 192 -23.82 -5.96 -4.22
CA THR A 192 -25.02 -5.15 -4.01
C THR A 192 -24.91 -3.75 -4.62
N SER A 193 -23.69 -3.24 -4.78
CA SER A 193 -23.41 -1.91 -5.32
C SER A 193 -22.01 -1.88 -5.91
N THR A 194 -21.81 -0.99 -6.88
CA THR A 194 -20.50 -0.72 -7.48
C THR A 194 -20.37 0.78 -7.66
N ILE A 195 -19.48 1.43 -6.91
CA ILE A 195 -19.30 2.89 -6.99
C ILE A 195 -18.08 3.20 -7.82
N SER A 196 -18.28 3.84 -8.97
CA SER A 196 -17.18 4.29 -9.82
C SER A 196 -16.51 5.54 -9.27
N LEU A 197 -15.22 5.45 -8.91
CA LEU A 197 -14.39 6.59 -8.53
C LEU A 197 -13.34 6.91 -9.59
N MET A 198 -13.25 8.20 -9.96
CA MET A 198 -12.21 8.75 -10.82
C MET A 198 -11.03 9.17 -9.93
N THR A 199 -9.92 8.41 -9.97
CA THR A 199 -8.86 8.51 -8.95
C THR A 199 -7.50 8.98 -9.47
N GLU A 200 -7.39 9.50 -10.69
CA GLU A 200 -6.11 10.04 -11.18
C GLU A 200 -5.98 11.55 -11.05
N SER A 201 -4.82 11.99 -10.55
CA SER A 201 -4.33 13.37 -10.69
C SER A 201 -3.76 13.57 -12.11
N GLU A 202 -4.17 14.64 -12.79
CA GLU A 202 -3.59 15.09 -14.08
C GLU A 202 -2.06 15.30 -14.03
N ALA A 203 -1.50 15.38 -12.82
CA ALA A 203 -0.08 15.57 -12.56
C ALA A 203 0.72 14.26 -12.48
N ASN A 204 0.11 13.06 -12.53
CA ASN A 204 0.85 11.80 -12.49
C ASN A 204 1.63 11.57 -13.80
N PRO A 205 2.98 11.60 -13.77
CA PRO A 205 3.79 11.47 -14.99
C PRO A 205 3.75 10.07 -15.59
N ILE A 206 3.30 9.05 -14.85
CA ILE A 206 3.20 7.65 -15.34
C ILE A 206 1.90 7.41 -16.11
N SER A 207 0.85 8.17 -15.82
CA SER A 207 -0.48 7.98 -16.42
C SER A 207 -0.82 8.95 -17.55
N ARG A 208 -0.06 10.04 -17.72
CA ARG A 208 -0.21 10.96 -18.86
C ARG A 208 -0.18 10.22 -20.21
N GLY A 209 -1.33 10.20 -20.89
CA GLY A 209 -1.47 9.70 -22.26
C GLY A 209 -1.81 8.20 -22.40
N LYS A 210 -2.16 7.48 -21.34
CA LYS A 210 -2.59 6.07 -21.42
C LYS A 210 -4.09 5.94 -21.13
N SER A 211 -4.90 5.58 -22.13
CA SER A 211 -6.29 5.18 -21.90
C SER A 211 -6.35 3.85 -21.14
N SER A 212 -6.80 3.89 -19.89
CA SER A 212 -7.17 2.70 -19.11
C SER A 212 -8.66 2.73 -18.78
N ILE A 213 -9.26 1.60 -18.44
CA ILE A 213 -10.65 1.58 -17.96
C ILE A 213 -10.66 2.30 -16.59
N PHE A 214 -11.05 3.58 -16.59
CA PHE A 214 -10.81 4.56 -15.51
C PHE A 214 -11.74 4.47 -14.29
N HIS A 215 -12.40 3.34 -14.06
CA HIS A 215 -13.42 3.23 -13.01
C HIS A 215 -12.90 2.34 -11.88
N SER A 216 -12.63 2.95 -10.73
CA SER A 216 -12.43 2.19 -9.47
C SER A 216 -13.80 1.76 -8.98
N LEU A 217 -14.01 0.52 -8.57
CA LEU A 217 -15.26 0.09 -7.94
C LEU A 217 -15.03 -0.01 -6.43
N LEU A 218 -15.87 0.67 -5.65
CA LEU A 218 -16.15 0.29 -4.25
C LEU A 218 -17.28 -0.73 -4.21
#